data_AF-A0A939YMB5-F1
#
_entry.id   AF-A0A939YMB5-F1
#
_cell.length_a   1.000
_cell.length_b   1.000
_cell.length_c   1.000
_cell.angle_alpha   90.00
_cell.angle_beta   90.00
_cell.angle_gamma   90.00
#
_symmetry.space_group_name_H-M   'P 1'
#
loop_
_entity.id
_entity.type
_entity.pdbx_description
1 polymer ?
#
loop_
_entity_poly.entity_id
_entity_poly.type
_entity_poly.pdbx_seq_one_letter_code
_entity_poly.pdbx_strand_id
1 'polypeptide(L)'
;MDEMFSVGDFIEMLDEDVVSWSWWTEDQDLMNWDRQLDRRTAARLIHMYMKVVKRVEDLKDITPAYELRDLFDCRVCANHVAQVYLRGIMPGVKVGDIEIFDVYKDVSREEAEDILKQFSNINNVIL
;
A
#
# COMPACT_ATOMS: atom_id res chain seq x y z
N MET A 1 -8.66 -21.14 11.66
CA MET A 1 -8.22 -19.77 11.94
C MET A 1 -7.26 -19.45 10.83
N ASP A 2 -7.63 -18.53 9.94
CA ASP A 2 -6.66 -18.03 8.98
C ASP A 2 -5.53 -17.36 9.76
N GLU A 3 -4.31 -17.64 9.33
CA GLU A 3 -3.10 -17.07 9.92
C GLU A 3 -3.13 -15.55 9.71
N MET A 4 -2.94 -14.79 10.78
CA MET A 4 -2.84 -13.33 10.75
C MET A 4 -1.69 -12.95 9.82
N PHE A 5 -1.92 -12.01 8.91
CA PHE A 5 -0.89 -11.52 8.00
C PHE A 5 -0.40 -10.15 8.47
N SER A 6 0.85 -10.09 8.90
CA SER A 6 1.38 -8.96 9.65
C SER A 6 2.02 -7.88 8.76
N VAL A 7 2.31 -6.72 9.36
CA VAL A 7 3.11 -5.66 8.74
C VAL A 7 4.50 -6.18 8.36
N GLY A 8 5.13 -6.98 9.24
CA GLY A 8 6.43 -7.60 9.01
C GLY A 8 6.44 -8.54 7.82
N ASP A 9 5.45 -9.45 7.74
CA ASP A 9 5.30 -10.37 6.61
C ASP A 9 5.26 -9.61 5.27
N PHE A 10 4.54 -8.49 5.23
CA PHE A 10 4.42 -7.69 4.02
C PHE A 10 5.70 -6.96 3.63
N ILE A 11 6.45 -6.45 4.62
CA ILE A 11 7.75 -5.82 4.38
C ILE A 11 8.74 -6.83 3.81
N GLU A 12 8.80 -8.03 4.40
CA GLU A 12 9.66 -9.12 3.92
C GLU A 12 9.27 -9.57 2.50
N MET A 13 7.98 -9.61 2.18
CA MET A 13 7.52 -9.93 0.83
C MET A 13 7.80 -8.82 -0.20
N LEU A 14 7.74 -7.55 0.21
CA LEU A 14 7.96 -6.40 -0.68
C LEU A 14 9.45 -6.19 -0.99
N ASP A 15 10.33 -6.55 -0.07
CA ASP A 15 11.77 -6.32 -0.16
C ASP A 15 12.54 -7.55 0.34
N GLU A 16 12.84 -8.48 -0.58
CA GLU A 16 13.52 -9.75 -0.27
C GLU A 16 14.93 -9.55 0.33
N ASP A 17 15.52 -8.36 0.13
CA ASP A 17 16.83 -7.98 0.66
C ASP A 17 16.73 -7.31 2.06
N VAL A 18 15.62 -7.46 2.79
CA VAL A 18 15.44 -6.87 4.13
C VAL A 18 16.50 -7.39 5.11
N VAL A 19 17.55 -6.58 5.32
CA VAL A 19 18.54 -6.81 6.38
C VAL A 19 18.20 -5.94 7.59
N SER A 20 17.25 -6.38 8.42
CA SER A 20 16.94 -5.91 9.79
C SER A 20 16.67 -4.41 10.04
N TRP A 21 16.91 -3.52 9.08
CA TRP A 21 16.78 -2.07 9.16
C TRP A 21 16.56 -1.52 7.76
N SER A 22 15.41 -1.82 7.17
CA SER A 22 15.00 -1.25 5.88
C SER A 22 14.92 0.26 6.03
N TRP A 23 15.96 0.97 5.57
CA TRP A 23 16.15 2.42 5.65
C TRP A 23 15.01 3.26 5.04
N TRP A 24 14.10 2.60 4.32
CA TRP A 24 12.91 3.20 3.69
C TRP A 24 11.63 3.04 4.54
N THR A 25 11.65 2.18 5.56
CA THR A 25 10.57 2.05 6.56
C THR A 25 10.70 3.09 7.67
N GLU A 26 9.63 3.32 8.40
CA GLU A 26 9.59 4.28 9.51
C GLU A 26 9.52 3.56 10.87
N ASP A 27 9.84 4.25 11.96
CA ASP A 27 9.78 3.69 13.32
C ASP A 27 8.40 3.05 13.63
N GLN A 28 7.33 3.62 13.08
CA GLN A 28 5.98 3.06 13.25
C GLN A 28 5.81 1.67 12.62
N ASP A 29 6.56 1.34 11.58
CA ASP A 29 6.48 0.03 10.92
C ASP A 29 7.16 -1.03 11.78
N LEU A 30 8.32 -0.68 12.33
CA LEU A 30 9.07 -1.55 13.24
C LEU A 30 8.32 -1.76 14.56
N MET A 31 7.69 -0.71 15.09
CA MET A 31 6.86 -0.81 16.32
C MET A 31 5.59 -1.64 16.11
N ASN A 32 5.11 -1.74 14.87
CA ASN A 32 3.90 -2.47 14.52
C ASN A 32 4.19 -3.75 13.72
N TRP A 33 5.43 -4.25 13.76
CA TRP A 33 5.89 -5.40 12.97
C TRP A 33 4.94 -6.59 13.03
N ASP A 34 4.56 -7.01 14.24
CA ASP A 34 3.68 -8.16 14.47
C ASP A 34 2.17 -7.82 14.39
N ARG A 35 1.79 -6.57 14.05
CA ARG A 35 0.37 -6.20 13.95
C ARG A 35 -0.22 -6.67 12.64
N GLN A 36 -1.50 -7.02 12.67
CA GLN A 36 -2.30 -7.26 11.47
C GLN A 36 -2.16 -6.08 10.49
N LEU A 37 -1.84 -6.38 9.25
CA LEU A 37 -1.72 -5.41 8.18
C LEU A 37 -3.11 -4.91 7.77
N ASP A 38 -3.26 -3.58 7.69
CA ASP A 38 -4.43 -2.92 7.10
C ASP A 38 -4.08 -2.25 5.76
N ARG A 39 -5.11 -1.97 4.95
CA ARG A 39 -4.94 -1.43 3.59
C ARG A 39 -4.21 -0.09 3.53
N ARG A 40 -4.43 0.81 4.50
CA ARG A 40 -3.68 2.09 4.54
C ARG A 40 -2.18 1.86 4.82
N THR A 41 -1.83 0.89 5.66
CA THR A 41 -0.43 0.58 5.97
C THR A 41 0.26 -0.03 4.76
N ALA A 42 -0.41 -0.96 4.07
CA ALA A 42 0.06 -1.50 2.80
C ALA A 42 0.27 -0.40 1.75
N ALA A 43 -0.71 0.50 1.58
CA ALA A 43 -0.60 1.62 0.64
C ALA A 43 0.58 2.54 0.96
N ARG A 44 0.80 2.84 2.25
CA ARG A 44 1.92 3.66 2.71
C ARG A 44 3.26 2.97 2.41
N LEU A 45 3.41 1.70 2.77
CA LEU A 45 4.63 0.92 2.56
C LEU A 45 5.01 0.84 1.08
N ILE A 46 4.06 0.50 0.20
CA ILE A 46 4.30 0.43 -1.24
C ILE A 46 4.70 1.80 -1.79
N HIS A 47 3.97 2.87 -1.41
CA HIS A 47 4.30 4.21 -1.88
C HIS A 47 5.70 4.65 -1.41
N MET A 48 6.05 4.39 -0.15
CA MET A 48 7.39 4.69 0.36
C MET A 48 8.47 3.89 -0.37
N TYR A 49 8.26 2.60 -0.58
CA TYR A 49 9.19 1.76 -1.34
C TYR A 49 9.37 2.25 -2.79
N MET A 50 8.28 2.60 -3.47
CA MET A 50 8.30 3.22 -4.80
C MET A 50 9.19 4.46 -4.83
N LYS A 51 8.94 5.39 -3.91
CA LYS A 51 9.60 6.70 -3.88
C LYS A 51 11.06 6.61 -3.48
N VAL A 52 11.34 5.81 -2.47
CA VAL A 52 12.62 5.81 -1.78
C VAL A 52 13.58 4.80 -2.41
N VAL A 53 13.11 3.56 -2.63
CA VAL A 53 13.94 2.48 -3.18
C VAL A 53 13.91 2.50 -4.70
N LYS A 54 12.72 2.54 -5.31
CA LYS A 54 12.57 2.52 -6.78
C LYS A 54 12.71 3.89 -7.45
N ARG A 55 12.83 4.98 -6.67
CA ARG A 55 12.98 6.37 -7.15
C ARG A 55 11.87 6.82 -8.10
N VAL A 56 10.67 6.26 -7.95
CA VAL A 56 9.48 6.64 -8.71
C VAL A 56 8.93 7.95 -8.17
N GLU A 57 8.79 8.96 -9.03
CA GLU A 57 8.17 10.23 -8.66
C GLU A 57 6.66 10.07 -8.44
N ASP A 58 6.13 10.76 -7.43
CA ASP A 58 4.70 10.92 -7.18
C ASP A 58 3.99 11.44 -8.43
N LEU A 59 2.78 10.92 -8.71
CA LEU A 59 1.84 11.56 -9.63
C LEU A 59 1.55 12.98 -9.13
N LYS A 60 1.71 13.96 -10.02
CA LYS A 60 1.49 15.38 -9.70
C LYS A 60 0.01 15.70 -9.49
N ASP A 61 -0.85 15.04 -10.25
CA ASP A 61 -2.29 15.19 -10.16
C ASP A 61 -2.91 13.93 -9.55
N ILE A 62 -3.46 14.07 -8.36
CA ILE A 62 -4.18 13.02 -7.64
C ILE A 62 -5.70 13.23 -7.64
N THR A 63 -6.19 14.30 -8.29
CA THR A 63 -7.63 14.61 -8.33
C THR A 63 -8.51 13.49 -8.89
N PRO A 64 -8.05 12.62 -9.81
CA PRO A 64 -8.87 11.49 -10.23
C PRO A 64 -9.18 10.51 -9.10
N ALA A 65 -8.33 10.42 -8.06
CA ALA A 65 -8.59 9.56 -6.90
C ALA A 65 -9.73 10.07 -6.01
N TYR A 66 -10.24 11.29 -6.23
CA TYR A 66 -11.28 11.90 -5.40
C TYR A 66 -12.64 11.22 -5.59
N GLU A 67 -12.75 10.29 -6.54
CA GLU A 67 -13.90 9.38 -6.63
C GLU A 67 -13.99 8.43 -5.41
N LEU A 68 -12.87 8.16 -4.74
CA LEU A 68 -12.83 7.40 -3.49
C LEU A 68 -13.43 8.25 -2.36
N ARG A 69 -14.61 7.84 -1.87
CA ARG A 69 -15.38 8.64 -0.90
C ARG A 69 -14.68 8.79 0.45
N ASP A 70 -13.86 7.82 0.83
CA ASP A 70 -13.11 7.77 2.09
C ASP A 70 -11.66 8.26 1.97
N LEU A 71 -11.23 8.78 0.81
CA LEU A 71 -9.83 9.18 0.56
C LEU A 71 -9.27 10.11 1.64
N PHE A 72 -10.11 11.01 2.16
CA PHE A 72 -9.73 12.05 3.11
C PHE A 72 -10.08 11.75 4.57
N ASP A 73 -10.62 10.57 4.87
CA ASP A 73 -10.93 10.16 6.24
C ASP A 73 -9.64 10.04 7.07
N CYS A 74 -8.53 9.65 6.43
CA CYS A 74 -7.18 9.77 6.95
C CYS A 74 -6.37 10.75 6.09
N ARG A 75 -6.31 12.03 6.49
CA ARG A 75 -5.60 13.08 5.72
C ARG A 75 -4.12 12.77 5.46
N VAL A 76 -3.44 12.13 6.42
CA VAL A 76 -2.03 11.73 6.26
C VAL A 76 -1.86 10.54 5.32
N CYS A 77 -2.89 9.71 5.15
CA CYS A 77 -2.89 8.55 4.26
C CYS A 77 -3.24 8.92 2.81
N ALA A 78 -3.96 10.03 2.60
CA ALA A 78 -4.59 10.38 1.31
C ALA A 78 -3.63 10.34 0.12
N ASN A 79 -2.41 10.89 0.25
CA ASN A 79 -1.44 10.84 -0.85
C ASN A 79 -0.98 9.40 -1.13
N HIS A 80 -0.68 8.61 -0.10
CA HIS A 80 -0.26 7.22 -0.28
C HIS A 80 -1.35 6.39 -0.98
N VAL A 81 -2.60 6.53 -0.52
CA VAL A 81 -3.77 5.88 -1.13
C VAL A 81 -3.92 6.28 -2.59
N ALA A 82 -3.88 7.57 -2.90
CA ALA A 82 -4.02 8.04 -4.27
C ALA A 82 -2.90 7.51 -5.20
N GLN A 83 -1.65 7.47 -4.72
CA GLN A 83 -0.53 6.98 -5.52
C GLN A 83 -0.67 5.49 -5.88
N VAL A 84 -1.11 4.65 -4.95
CA VAL A 84 -1.28 3.21 -5.24
C VAL A 84 -2.57 2.93 -6.01
N TYR A 85 -3.64 3.69 -5.76
CA TYR A 85 -4.93 3.55 -6.45
C TYR A 85 -4.83 3.95 -7.92
N LEU A 86 -4.31 5.15 -8.22
CA LEU A 86 -4.23 5.67 -9.59
C LEU A 86 -3.24 4.91 -10.47
N ARG A 87 -2.29 4.21 -9.86
CA ARG A 87 -1.37 3.32 -10.57
C ARG A 87 -1.99 1.94 -10.81
N GLY A 88 -3.13 1.62 -10.20
CA GLY A 88 -3.75 0.30 -10.30
C GLY A 88 -3.07 -0.77 -9.44
N ILE A 89 -2.28 -0.37 -8.44
CA ILE A 89 -1.60 -1.30 -7.53
C ILE A 89 -2.58 -1.84 -6.49
N MET A 90 -3.39 -0.94 -5.91
CA MET A 90 -4.42 -1.29 -4.93
C MET A 90 -5.76 -0.71 -5.39
N PRO A 91 -6.68 -1.52 -5.93
CA PRO A 91 -7.98 -1.02 -6.37
C PRO A 91 -8.86 -0.64 -5.17
N GLY A 92 -9.84 0.23 -5.41
CA GLY A 92 -10.94 0.46 -4.47
C GLY A 92 -11.91 -0.73 -4.43
N VAL A 93 -12.90 -0.62 -3.55
CA VAL A 93 -14.02 -1.55 -3.43
C VAL A 93 -15.34 -0.79 -3.56
N LYS A 94 -16.31 -1.43 -4.21
CA LYS A 94 -17.66 -0.89 -4.34
C LYS A 94 -18.55 -1.30 -3.19
N VAL A 95 -19.14 -0.32 -2.52
CA VAL A 95 -20.19 -0.49 -1.52
C VAL A 95 -21.47 0.16 -2.06
N GLY A 96 -22.28 -0.64 -2.75
CA GLY A 96 -23.40 -0.12 -3.55
C GLY A 96 -22.87 0.71 -4.73
N ASP A 97 -23.32 1.97 -4.82
CA ASP A 97 -22.91 2.91 -5.87
C ASP A 97 -21.69 3.77 -5.48
N ILE A 98 -21.07 3.48 -4.33
CA ILE A 98 -19.95 4.26 -3.78
C ILE A 98 -18.66 3.47 -3.95
N GLU A 99 -17.61 4.12 -4.46
CA GLU A 99 -16.25 3.60 -4.43
C GLU A 99 -15.55 4.08 -3.16
N ILE A 100 -14.93 3.16 -2.42
CA ILE A 100 -14.08 3.46 -1.25
C ILE A 100 -12.76 2.70 -1.35
N PHE A 101 -11.72 3.20 -0.71
CA PHE A 101 -10.47 2.46 -0.57
C PHE A 101 -10.55 1.41 0.53
N ASP A 102 -11.43 1.59 1.52
CA ASP A 102 -11.58 0.73 2.69
C ASP A 102 -10.30 0.67 3.53
N VAL A 103 -9.84 1.85 3.95
CA VAL A 103 -8.52 2.07 4.59
C VAL A 103 -8.23 1.22 5.83
N TYR A 104 -9.28 0.74 6.53
CA TYR A 104 -9.16 -0.03 7.77
C TYR A 104 -9.35 -1.54 7.59
N LYS A 105 -9.67 -2.00 6.38
CA LYS A 105 -9.82 -3.43 6.13
C LYS A 105 -8.46 -4.13 6.25
N ASP A 106 -8.49 -5.26 6.93
CA ASP A 106 -7.36 -6.18 7.06
C ASP A 106 -6.98 -6.74 5.68
N VAL A 107 -5.68 -6.80 5.42
CA VAL A 107 -5.10 -7.39 4.22
C VAL A 107 -4.74 -8.85 4.51
N SER A 108 -5.31 -9.78 3.74
CA SER A 108 -4.93 -11.19 3.78
C SER A 108 -3.63 -11.43 3.01
N ARG A 109 -3.00 -12.59 3.22
CA ARG A 109 -1.83 -12.99 2.42
C ARG A 109 -2.13 -13.03 0.92
N GLU A 110 -3.29 -13.56 0.52
CA GLU A 110 -3.73 -13.60 -0.89
C GLU A 110 -3.86 -12.18 -1.48
N GLU A 111 -4.48 -11.26 -0.74
CA GLU A 111 -4.59 -9.86 -1.18
C GLU A 111 -3.21 -9.20 -1.27
N ALA A 112 -2.31 -9.48 -0.33
CA ALA A 112 -0.93 -8.99 -0.39
C ALA A 112 -0.16 -9.50 -1.62
N GLU A 113 -0.30 -10.78 -1.96
CA GLU A 113 0.30 -11.38 -3.17
C GLU A 113 -0.22 -10.69 -4.44
N ASP A 114 -1.53 -10.45 -4.52
CA ASP A 114 -2.15 -9.74 -5.64
C ASP A 114 -1.62 -8.30 -5.75
N ILE A 115 -1.51 -7.59 -4.63
CA ILE A 115 -0.97 -6.23 -4.59
C ILE A 115 0.48 -6.19 -5.11
N LEU A 116 1.34 -7.10 -4.65
CA LEU A 116 2.74 -7.16 -5.09
C LEU A 116 2.89 -7.58 -6.55
N LYS A 117 1.99 -8.44 -7.04
CA LYS A 117 1.89 -8.78 -8.47
C LYS A 117 1.53 -7.55 -9.30
N GLN A 118 0.54 -6.74 -8.89
CA GLN A 118 0.21 -5.50 -9.60
C GLN A 118 1.37 -4.50 -9.56
N PHE A 119 1.99 -4.34 -8.40
CA PHE A 119 3.17 -3.49 -8.24
C PHE A 119 4.31 -3.87 -9.22
N SER A 120 4.59 -5.18 -9.33
CA SER A 120 5.61 -5.71 -10.24
C SER A 120 5.28 -5.45 -11.71
N ASN A 121 4.00 -5.60 -12.10
CA ASN A 121 3.55 -5.34 -13.47
C ASN A 121 3.80 -3.89 -13.90
N ILE A 122 3.58 -2.92 -13.00
CA ILE A 122 3.77 -1.49 -13.31
C ILE A 122 5.26 -1.14 -13.39
N ASN A 123 6.09 -1.71 -12.50
CA ASN A 123 7.53 -1.46 -12.54
C ASN A 123 8.20 -1.98 -13.81
N ASN A 124 7.73 -3.10 -14.36
CA ASN A 124 8.22 -3.63 -15.64
C ASN A 124 7.84 -2.77 -16.86
N VAL A 125 6.96 -1.78 -16.69
CA VAL A 125 6.49 -0.88 -17.76
C VAL A 125 7.17 0.51 -17.66
N ILE A 126 7.70 0.86 -16.49
CA ILE A 126 8.28 2.19 -16.21
C ILE A 126 9.83 2.21 -16.37
N LEU A 127 10.47 1.06 -16.50
CA LEU A 127 11.90 0.89 -16.82
C LEU A 127 12.10 0.49 -18.28
#